data_AF-A0A959QMK7-F1
#
_entry.id   AF-A0A959QMK7-F1
#
_cell.length_a   1.000
_cell.length_b   1.000
_cell.length_c   1.000
_cell.angle_alpha   90.00
_cell.angle_beta   90.00
_cell.angle_gamma   90.00
#
_symmetry.space_group_name_H-M   'P 1'
#
loop_
_entity.id
_entity.type
_entity.pdbx_description
1 polymer ?
#
loop_
_entity_poly.entity_id
_entity_poly.type
_entity_poly.pdbx_seq_one_letter_code
_entity_poly.pdbx_strand_id
1 'polypeptide(L)'
;MLRNFLILIVGLYANALMSQLKSPYEYYNYNYGENFIYHHDVIDYMNYLAENSPYIKLENYGYSEEHRPLVLLYISTPENLQKLEEIRT
;
A
#
# COMPACT_ATOMS: atom_id res chain seq x y z
N MET A 1 -32.48 -23.63 -6.37
CA MET A 1 -32.28 -22.23 -5.94
C MET A 1 -31.12 -22.09 -4.95
N LEU A 2 -31.05 -22.91 -3.89
CA LEU A 2 -29.97 -22.86 -2.88
C LEU A 2 -28.55 -23.09 -3.44
N ARG A 3 -28.37 -23.98 -4.42
CA ARG A 3 -27.07 -24.26 -5.07
C ARG A 3 -26.47 -23.02 -5.75
N ASN A 4 -27.29 -22.26 -6.48
CA ASN A 4 -26.84 -21.07 -7.19
C ASN A 4 -26.49 -19.93 -6.22
N PHE A 5 -27.17 -19.87 -5.08
CA PHE A 5 -26.88 -18.92 -4.00
C PHE A 5 -25.54 -19.23 -3.31
N LEU A 6 -25.25 -20.51 -3.05
CA LEU A 6 -23.94 -20.95 -2.54
C LEU A 6 -22.79 -20.62 -3.49
N ILE A 7 -22.98 -20.79 -4.80
CA ILE A 7 -21.95 -20.44 -5.81
C ILE A 7 -21.68 -18.94 -5.82
N LEU A 8 -22.72 -18.10 -5.71
CA LEU A 8 -22.57 -16.64 -5.62
C LEU A 8 -21.81 -16.21 -4.36
N ILE A 9 -22.12 -16.81 -3.21
CA ILE A 9 -21.41 -16.54 -1.96
C ILE A 9 -19.94 -16.93 -2.08
N VAL A 10 -19.63 -18.12 -2.58
CA VAL A 10 -18.25 -18.58 -2.78
C VAL A 10 -17.49 -17.66 -3.75
N GLY A 11 -18.13 -17.21 -4.83
CA GLY A 11 -17.54 -16.24 -5.76
C GLY A 11 -17.23 -14.89 -5.11
N LEU A 12 -18.09 -14.39 -4.23
CA LEU A 12 -17.86 -13.14 -3.50
C LEU A 12 -16.69 -13.26 -2.51
N TYR A 13 -16.61 -14.37 -1.77
CA TYR A 13 -15.49 -14.61 -0.84
C TYR A 13 -14.15 -14.81 -1.57
N ALA A 14 -14.15 -15.39 -2.77
CA ALA A 14 -12.92 -15.55 -3.56
C ALA A 14 -12.29 -14.20 -3.96
N ASN A 15 -13.11 -13.18 -4.28
CA ASN A 15 -12.61 -11.84 -4.60
C ASN A 15 -11.92 -11.17 -3.40
N ALA A 16 -12.44 -11.38 -2.19
CA ALA A 16 -11.84 -10.84 -0.98
C ALA A 16 -10.45 -11.44 -0.68
N LEU A 17 -10.23 -12.71 -1.04
CA LEU A 17 -8.94 -13.39 -0.86
C LEU A 17 -7.87 -12.94 -1.87
N MET A 18 -8.28 -12.44 -3.04
CA MET A 18 -7.35 -11.98 -4.09
C MET A 18 -6.86 -10.54 -3.93
N SER A 19 -7.35 -9.80 -2.93
CA SER A 19 -6.95 -8.41 -2.66
C SER A 19 -5.62 -8.30 -1.91
N GLN A 20 -4.62 -9.11 -2.28
CA GLN A 20 -3.30 -9.08 -1.66
C GLN A 20 -2.46 -7.94 -2.24
N LEU A 21 -1.74 -7.23 -1.37
CA LEU A 21 -0.78 -6.21 -1.78
C LEU A 21 0.29 -6.82 -2.68
N LYS A 22 0.53 -6.17 -3.81
CA LYS A 22 1.61 -6.53 -4.71
C LYS A 22 2.95 -6.25 -4.05
N SER A 23 3.83 -7.24 -4.08
CA SER A 23 5.25 -7.02 -3.80
C SER A 23 5.87 -6.06 -4.83
N PRO A 24 7.04 -5.46 -4.54
CA PRO A 24 7.71 -4.58 -5.50
C PRO A 24 7.94 -5.25 -6.86
N TYR A 25 8.31 -6.53 -6.86
CA TYR A 25 8.51 -7.31 -8.08
C TYR A 25 7.22 -7.42 -8.92
N GLU A 26 6.09 -7.70 -8.28
CA GLU A 26 4.79 -7.81 -8.96
C GLU A 26 4.23 -6.46 -9.42
N TYR A 27 4.62 -5.38 -8.75
CA TYR A 27 4.22 -4.02 -9.11
C TYR A 27 5.00 -3.51 -10.32
N TYR A 28 6.33 -3.65 -10.28
CA TYR A 28 7.23 -3.12 -11.29
C TYR A 28 7.49 -4.05 -12.49
N ASN A 29 7.25 -5.36 -12.33
CA ASN A 29 7.42 -6.38 -13.37
C ASN A 29 8.85 -6.50 -13.93
N TYR A 30 9.87 -6.29 -13.09
CA TYR A 30 11.30 -6.56 -13.37
C TYR A 30 12.06 -6.94 -12.08
N ASN A 31 13.21 -7.60 -12.22
CA ASN A 31 13.99 -8.08 -11.07
C ASN A 31 14.76 -6.94 -10.35
N TYR A 32 15.12 -7.20 -9.09
CA TYR A 32 15.97 -6.29 -8.31
C TYR A 32 17.28 -5.98 -9.04
N GLY A 33 17.58 -4.69 -9.20
CA GLY A 33 18.83 -4.23 -9.81
C GLY A 33 18.86 -4.27 -11.34
N GLU A 34 17.81 -4.73 -12.02
CA GLU A 34 17.73 -4.66 -13.49
C GLU A 34 17.54 -3.23 -13.99
N ASN A 35 16.74 -2.44 -13.29
CA ASN A 35 16.44 -1.06 -13.65
C ASN A 35 16.58 -0.14 -12.45
N PHE A 36 17.01 1.09 -12.71
CA PHE A 36 16.92 2.17 -11.75
C PHE A 36 15.44 2.56 -11.57
N ILE A 37 14.98 2.60 -10.33
CA ILE A 37 13.61 3.03 -10.00
C ILE A 37 13.65 4.54 -9.78
N TYR A 38 12.93 5.30 -10.60
CA TYR A 38 12.89 6.75 -10.43
C TYR A 38 12.15 7.12 -9.15
N HIS A 39 12.46 8.30 -8.62
CA HIS A 39 11.82 8.78 -7.39
C HIS A 39 10.28 8.78 -7.47
N HIS A 40 9.71 9.23 -8.59
CA HIS A 40 8.25 9.25 -8.74
C HIS A 40 7.65 7.84 -8.74
N ASP A 41 8.31 6.86 -9.34
CA ASP A 41 7.86 5.46 -9.32
C ASP A 41 7.86 4.91 -7.88
N VAL A 42 8.87 5.25 -7.08
CA VAL A 42 8.91 4.90 -5.65
C VAL A 42 7.75 5.54 -4.89
N ILE A 43 7.46 6.81 -5.15
CA ILE A 43 6.33 7.53 -4.53
C ILE A 43 5.00 6.89 -4.95
N ASP A 44 4.83 6.54 -6.22
CA ASP A 44 3.62 5.89 -6.73
C ASP A 44 3.39 4.54 -6.05
N TYR A 45 4.44 3.74 -5.87
CA TYR A 45 4.33 2.48 -5.14
C TYR A 45 4.00 2.70 -3.65
N MET A 46 4.58 3.70 -2.99
CA MET A 46 4.23 4.05 -1.61
C MET A 46 2.77 4.49 -1.47
N ASN A 47 2.24 5.26 -2.43
CA ASN A 47 0.82 5.61 -2.48
C ASN A 47 -0.05 4.36 -2.65
N TYR A 48 0.29 3.49 -3.60
CA TYR A 48 -0.39 2.19 -3.78
C TYR A 48 -0.42 1.38 -2.47
N LEU A 49 0.72 1.30 -1.77
CA LEU A 49 0.79 0.60 -0.49
C LEU A 49 -0.14 1.21 0.57
N ALA A 50 -0.16 2.53 0.70
CA ALA A 50 -0.98 3.24 1.68
C ALA A 50 -2.49 3.17 1.37
N GLU A 51 -2.87 3.17 0.10
CA GLU A 51 -4.27 3.04 -0.34
C GLU A 51 -4.83 1.62 -0.11
N ASN A 52 -3.97 0.61 -0.13
CA ASN A 52 -4.37 -0.79 -0.11
C ASN A 52 -4.04 -1.52 1.21
N SER A 53 -3.45 -0.83 2.20
CA SER A 53 -3.05 -1.43 3.48
C SER A 53 -3.47 -0.59 4.69
N PRO A 54 -4.23 -1.14 5.65
CA PRO A 54 -4.51 -0.44 6.91
C PRO A 54 -3.28 -0.35 7.84
N TYR A 55 -2.18 -1.03 7.50
CA TYR A 55 -0.92 -1.06 8.27
C TYR A 55 0.08 0.01 7.82
N ILE A 56 -0.27 0.81 6.80
CA ILE A 56 0.62 1.78 6.19
C ILE A 56 -0.07 3.14 6.17
N LYS A 57 0.64 4.18 6.63
CA LYS A 57 0.23 5.58 6.46
C LYS A 57 1.35 6.34 5.76
N LEU A 58 1.01 7.01 4.67
CA LEU A 58 1.93 7.92 3.98
C LEU A 58 1.59 9.36 4.34
N GLU A 59 2.60 10.14 4.73
CA GLU A 59 2.44 11.55 5.09
C GLU A 59 3.45 12.40 4.32
N ASN A 60 2.97 13.43 3.62
CA ASN A 60 3.84 14.41 2.99
C ASN A 60 4.08 15.57 3.96
N TYR A 61 5.34 15.79 4.35
CA TYR A 61 5.70 16.86 5.29
C TYR A 61 6.24 18.12 4.60
N GLY A 62 6.45 18.08 3.29
CA GLY A 62 6.96 19.22 2.55
C GLY A 62 7.52 18.86 1.18
N TYR A 63 8.21 19.82 0.60
CA TYR A 63 8.82 19.68 -0.72
C TYR A 63 10.28 20.11 -0.64
N SER A 64 11.13 19.46 -1.43
CA SER A 64 12.50 19.93 -1.65
C SER A 64 12.50 21.23 -2.46
N GLU A 65 13.67 21.89 -2.55
CA GLU A 65 13.87 23.07 -3.41
C GLU A 65 13.56 22.78 -4.89
N GLU A 66 13.77 21.54 -5.33
CA GLU A 66 13.41 21.06 -6.68
C GLU A 66 11.93 20.65 -6.79
N HIS A 67 11.10 21.00 -5.80
CA HIS A 67 9.67 20.67 -5.73
C HIS A 67 9.38 19.15 -5.71
N ARG A 68 10.29 18.33 -5.16
CA ARG A 68 10.05 16.89 -4.97
C ARG A 68 9.37 16.62 -3.63
N PRO A 69 8.35 15.75 -3.56
CA PRO A 69 7.66 15.47 -2.32
C PRO A 69 8.59 14.80 -1.31
N LEU A 70 8.58 15.29 -0.08
CA LEU A 70 9.28 14.68 1.04
C LEU A 70 8.26 13.96 1.90
N VAL A 71 8.35 12.63 1.93
CA VAL A 71 7.31 11.78 2.52
C VAL A 71 7.84 10.94 3.68
N LEU A 72 6.96 10.65 4.63
CA LEU A 72 7.15 9.70 5.72
C LEU A 72 6.21 8.53 5.51
N LEU A 73 6.76 7.32 5.45
CA LEU A 73 6.02 6.07 5.37
C LEU A 73 6.01 5.43 6.77
N TYR A 74 4.88 5.50 7.46
CA TYR A 74 4.68 4.83 8.74
C TYR A 74 4.18 3.40 8.50
N ILE A 75 4.84 2.43 9.12
CA ILE A 75 4.45 1.01 9.07
C ILE A 75 4.21 0.55 10.51
N SER A 76 2.96 0.24 10.85
CA SER A 76 2.60 -0.21 12.19
C SER A 76 1.23 -0.91 12.19
N THR A 77 0.75 -1.31 13.37
CA THR A 77 -0.64 -1.76 13.51
C THR A 77 -1.60 -0.57 13.35
N PRO A 78 -2.84 -0.79 12.88
CA PRO A 78 -3.80 0.29 12.71
C PRO A 78 -4.04 1.08 14.01
N GLU A 79 -4.01 0.40 15.15
CA GLU A 79 -4.19 1.02 16.47
C GLU A 79 -3.06 1.98 16.82
N ASN A 80 -1.81 1.65 16.45
CA ASN A 80 -0.66 2.52 16.66
C ASN A 80 -0.67 3.69 15.67
N LEU A 81 -1.08 3.46 14.42
CA LEU A 81 -1.18 4.52 13.41
C LEU A 81 -2.20 5.60 13.80
N GLN A 82 -3.25 5.24 14.52
CA GLN A 82 -4.24 6.19 15.08
C GLN A 82 -3.67 7.04 16.23
N LYS A 83 -2.58 6.59 16.86
CA LYS A 83 -1.98 7.21 18.06
C LYS A 83 -0.55 7.70 17.82
N LEU A 84 -0.19 7.99 16.57
CA LEU A 84 1.20 8.34 16.20
C LEU A 84 1.78 9.47 17.05
N GLU A 85 1.02 10.53 17.31
CA GLU A 85 1.49 11.65 18.13
C GLU A 85 1.70 11.28 19.61
N GLU A 86 0.91 10.34 20.14
CA GLU A 86 1.07 9.87 21.52
C GLU A 86 2.32 9.01 21.68
N ILE A 87 2.71 8.27 20.64
CA ILE A 87 3.87 7.36 20.63
C ILE A 87 5.19 8.12 20.42
N ARG A 88 5.13 9.36 19.89
CA ARG A 88 6.29 10.17 19.49
C ARG A 88 7.07 10.81 20.66
N THR A 89 6.84 10.36 21.89
CA THR A 89 7.44 10.85 23.14
C THR A 89 8.95 10.65 23.25
#